data_AF-A0A7F8QWK4-F1
#
_entry.id   AF-A0A7F8QWK4-F1
#
_cell.length_a   1.000
_cell.length_b   1.000
_cell.length_c   1.000
_cell.angle_alpha   90.00
_cell.angle_beta   90.00
_cell.angle_gamma   90.00
#
_symmetry.space_group_name_H-M   'P 1'
#
loop_
_entity.id
_entity.type
_entity.pdbx_description
1 polymer ?
#
loop_
_entity_poly.entity_id
_entity_poly.type
_entity_poly.pdbx_seq_one_letter_code
_entity_poly.pdbx_strand_id
1 'polypeptide(L)'
;MILWLKGVVFNVTTVDLKRKPADLHNLAPGTHPPFLTFNGDVKTDVNKIEEFLEETLAPEKYPKLAAKHRESNAAGIDIFSKFSAYIKNTKPQNNAGLLGPEVLRLSEPEAKTESSTMAHPTRPLALETVHTPLCFVPAR
;
A
#
# COMPACT_ATOMS: atom_id res chain seq x y z
N MET A 1 -10.56 -1.02 5.58
CA MET A 1 -11.17 0.04 4.73
C MET A 1 -12.64 -0.25 4.42
N ILE A 2 -13.03 -1.49 4.12
CA ILE A 2 -14.40 -1.90 3.75
C ILE A 2 -15.50 -1.30 4.65
N LEU A 3 -15.41 -1.47 5.98
CA LEU A 3 -16.42 -0.97 6.92
C LEU A 3 -16.65 0.55 6.80
N TRP A 4 -15.58 1.32 6.57
CA TRP A 4 -15.67 2.76 6.33
C TRP A 4 -16.41 3.05 5.03
N LEU A 5 -16.03 2.39 3.93
CA LEU A 5 -16.64 2.58 2.61
C LEU A 5 -18.11 2.14 2.59
N LYS A 6 -18.50 1.16 3.40
CA LYS A 6 -19.89 0.76 3.61
C LYS A 6 -20.70 1.80 4.38
N GLY A 7 -20.06 2.73 5.10
CA GLY A 7 -20.76 3.75 5.90
C GLY A 7 -21.47 3.18 7.14
N VAL A 8 -21.06 2.00 7.62
CA VAL A 8 -21.59 1.44 8.86
C VAL A 8 -20.93 2.09 10.08
N VAL A 9 -21.61 2.05 11.23
CA VAL A 9 -20.99 2.37 12.52
C VAL A 9 -20.24 1.13 12.99
N PHE A 10 -18.96 1.28 13.34
CA PHE A 10 -18.10 0.19 13.81
C PHE A 10 -17.05 0.71 14.79
N ASN A 11 -16.48 -0.22 15.57
CA ASN A 11 -15.35 0.05 16.46
C ASN A 11 -14.08 -0.61 15.91
N VAL A 12 -12.93 0.01 16.17
CA VAL A 12 -11.61 -0.55 15.90
C VAL A 12 -10.89 -0.74 17.22
N THR A 13 -10.57 -1.98 17.55
CA THR A 13 -9.80 -2.32 18.74
C THR A 13 -8.41 -2.78 18.32
N THR A 14 -7.38 -2.04 18.73
CA THR A 14 -5.99 -2.43 18.52
C THR A 14 -5.59 -3.52 19.50
N VAL A 15 -4.90 -4.55 19.02
CA VAL A 15 -4.45 -5.68 19.83
C VAL A 15 -2.95 -5.63 20.03
N ASP A 16 -2.51 -5.63 21.28
CA ASP A 16 -1.11 -5.87 21.64
C ASP A 16 -0.83 -7.39 21.66
N LEU A 17 -0.12 -7.85 20.62
CA LEU A 17 0.27 -9.25 20.45
C LEU A 17 1.26 -9.75 21.50
N LYS A 18 2.00 -8.85 22.17
CA LYS A 18 2.96 -9.21 23.21
C LYS A 18 2.29 -9.39 24.56
N ARG A 19 1.33 -8.51 24.89
CA ARG A 19 0.68 -8.48 26.20
C ARG A 19 -0.59 -9.32 26.29
N LYS A 20 -1.19 -9.73 25.15
CA LYS A 20 -2.39 -10.60 25.06
C LYS A 20 -3.42 -10.32 26.17
N PRO A 21 -4.07 -9.14 26.18
CA PRO A 21 -5.03 -8.79 27.22
C PRO A 21 -6.13 -9.85 27.35
N ALA A 22 -6.58 -10.12 28.57
CA ALA A 22 -7.54 -11.19 28.87
C ALA A 22 -8.84 -11.09 28.06
N ASP A 23 -9.31 -9.86 27.81
CA ASP A 23 -10.53 -9.59 27.04
C ASP A 23 -10.45 -10.11 25.60
N LEU A 24 -9.25 -10.08 25.00
CA LEU A 24 -9.03 -10.62 23.66
C LEU A 24 -9.13 -12.15 23.64
N HIS A 25 -8.59 -12.81 24.67
CA HIS A 25 -8.64 -14.26 24.78
C HIS A 25 -10.08 -14.76 24.87
N ASN A 26 -10.95 -14.00 25.54
CA ASN A 26 -12.38 -14.32 25.63
C ASN A 26 -13.13 -14.04 24.34
N LEU A 27 -12.71 -13.01 23.59
CA LEU A 27 -13.38 -12.62 22.35
C LEU A 27 -13.03 -13.55 21.18
N ALA A 28 -11.77 -13.94 21.03
CA ALA A 28 -11.31 -14.80 19.92
C ALA A 28 -10.09 -15.63 20.33
N PRO A 29 -10.28 -16.71 21.12
CA PRO A 29 -9.17 -17.50 21.66
C PRO A 29 -8.31 -18.08 20.53
N GLY A 30 -6.99 -17.88 20.62
CA GLY A 30 -6.03 -18.42 19.65
C GLY A 30 -6.05 -17.78 18.25
N THR A 31 -6.89 -16.76 18.02
CA THR A 31 -7.01 -16.12 16.71
C THR A 31 -6.01 -14.97 16.57
N HIS A 32 -5.22 -15.00 15.50
CA HIS A 32 -4.35 -13.87 15.14
C HIS A 32 -5.17 -12.77 14.46
N PRO A 33 -4.99 -11.49 14.85
CA PRO A 33 -5.54 -10.36 14.10
C PRO A 33 -5.05 -10.37 12.64
N PRO A 34 -5.85 -9.88 11.69
CA PRO A 34 -7.18 -9.29 11.88
C PRO A 34 -8.31 -10.35 12.00
N PHE A 35 -9.34 -10.02 12.79
CA PHE A 35 -10.60 -10.74 12.87
C PHE A 35 -11.75 -9.74 13.06
N LEU A 36 -12.98 -10.17 12.80
CA LEU A 36 -14.20 -9.37 12.94
C LEU A 36 -15.16 -10.06 13.90
N THR A 37 -15.76 -9.31 14.83
CA THR A 37 -16.90 -9.80 15.61
C THR A 37 -18.18 -9.13 15.08
N PHE A 38 -19.18 -9.92 14.74
CA PHE A 38 -20.48 -9.44 14.25
C PHE A 38 -21.59 -10.20 14.98
N ASN A 39 -22.45 -9.48 15.70
CA ASN A 39 -23.52 -10.06 16.53
C ASN A 39 -23.04 -11.17 17.50
N GLY A 40 -21.81 -11.05 18.02
CA GLY A 40 -21.20 -12.04 18.91
C GLY A 40 -20.43 -13.15 18.20
N ASP A 41 -20.61 -13.33 16.89
CA ASP A 41 -19.88 -14.33 16.11
C ASP A 41 -18.52 -13.79 15.66
N VAL A 42 -17.47 -14.58 15.87
CA VAL A 42 -16.11 -14.27 15.41
C VAL A 42 -15.90 -14.79 14.00
N LYS A 43 -15.39 -13.92 13.13
CA LYS A 43 -14.97 -14.26 11.78
C LYS A 43 -13.49 -14.02 11.63
N THR A 44 -12.83 -15.01 11.06
CA THR A 44 -11.39 -15.06 10.81
C THR A 44 -11.17 -15.21 9.31
N ASP A 45 -9.94 -15.01 8.83
CA ASP A 45 -9.59 -14.92 7.41
C ASP A 45 -10.09 -13.62 6.75
N VAL A 46 -9.14 -12.81 6.27
CA VAL A 46 -9.43 -11.48 5.68
C VAL A 46 -10.36 -11.59 4.47
N ASN A 47 -10.17 -12.60 3.62
CA ASN A 47 -10.96 -12.76 2.40
C ASN A 47 -12.40 -13.16 2.73
N LYS A 48 -12.58 -14.06 3.70
CA LYS A 48 -13.91 -14.47 4.16
C LYS A 48 -14.65 -13.34 4.88
N ILE A 49 -13.93 -12.51 5.62
CA ILE A 49 -14.50 -11.30 6.24
C ILE A 49 -14.98 -10.32 5.17
N GLU A 50 -14.19 -10.11 4.12
CA GLU A 50 -14.58 -9.28 2.97
C GLU A 50 -15.87 -9.80 2.31
N GLU A 51 -15.92 -11.08 1.96
CA GLU A 51 -17.10 -11.72 1.35
C GLU A 51 -18.34 -11.57 2.25
N PHE A 52 -18.20 -11.90 3.54
CA PHE A 52 -19.28 -11.77 4.51
C PHE A 52 -19.82 -10.34 4.62
N LEU A 53 -18.94 -9.34 4.64
CA LEU A 53 -19.34 -7.93 4.73
C LEU A 53 -20.04 -7.45 3.46
N GLU A 54 -19.62 -7.92 2.29
CA GLU A 54 -20.27 -7.56 1.03
C GLU A 54 -21.68 -8.16 0.93
N GLU A 55 -21.87 -9.39 1.39
CA GLU A 55 -23.18 -10.08 1.42
C GLU A 55 -24.12 -9.53 2.50
N THR A 56 -23.61 -9.33 3.72
CA THR A 56 -24.44 -8.97 4.88
C THR A 56 -24.83 -7.50 4.87
N LEU A 57 -23.93 -6.62 4.41
CA LEU A 57 -24.20 -5.20 4.29
C LEU A 57 -24.79 -4.91 2.90
N ALA A 58 -26.06 -5.30 2.77
CA ALA A 58 -26.79 -5.39 1.52
C ALA A 58 -27.04 -4.04 0.82
N PRO A 59 -27.23 -4.04 -0.52
CA PRO A 59 -27.34 -2.85 -1.36
C PRO A 59 -28.44 -1.87 -1.02
N GLU A 60 -29.55 -2.33 -0.42
CA GLU A 60 -30.68 -1.45 -0.08
C GLU A 60 -30.31 -0.38 0.94
N LYS A 61 -29.31 -0.66 1.79
CA LYS A 61 -28.88 0.25 2.86
C LYS A 61 -27.41 0.67 2.74
N TYR A 62 -26.57 -0.12 2.07
CA TYR A 62 -25.13 0.12 1.98
C TYR A 62 -24.62 -0.06 0.54
N PRO A 63 -23.62 0.71 0.09
CA PRO A 63 -23.12 0.60 -1.27
C PRO A 63 -22.49 -0.78 -1.56
N LYS A 64 -22.65 -1.25 -2.80
CA LYS A 64 -21.91 -2.41 -3.32
C LYS A 64 -20.45 -2.02 -3.59
N LEU A 65 -19.50 -2.76 -3.05
CA LEU A 65 -18.06 -2.45 -3.18
C LEU A 65 -17.34 -3.39 -4.15
N ALA A 66 -17.93 -4.54 -4.49
CA ALA A 66 -17.34 -5.47 -5.44
C ALA A 66 -17.08 -4.79 -6.81
N ALA A 67 -15.86 -4.96 -7.33
CA ALA A 67 -15.46 -4.39 -8.61
C ALA A 67 -16.34 -4.92 -9.75
N LYS A 68 -16.66 -4.04 -10.71
CA LYS A 68 -17.42 -4.41 -11.91
C LYS A 68 -16.57 -5.19 -12.93
N HIS A 69 -15.28 -4.86 -13.00
CA HIS A 69 -14.34 -5.48 -13.93
C HIS A 69 -13.44 -6.45 -13.18
N ARG A 70 -13.41 -7.71 -13.62
CA ARG A 70 -12.59 -8.76 -12.99
C ARG A 70 -11.10 -8.43 -13.01
N GLU A 71 -10.63 -7.72 -14.03
CA GLU A 71 -9.24 -7.30 -14.16
C GLU A 71 -8.80 -6.37 -13.02
N SER A 72 -9.71 -5.56 -12.48
CA SER A 72 -9.42 -4.67 -11.34
C SER A 72 -9.03 -5.43 -10.08
N ASN A 73 -9.53 -6.65 -9.89
CA ASN A 73 -9.19 -7.49 -8.73
C ASN A 73 -7.82 -8.15 -8.87
N ALA A 74 -7.30 -8.31 -10.09
CA ALA A 74 -6.03 -8.97 -10.37
C ALA A 74 -4.88 -7.98 -10.62
N ALA A 75 -5.19 -6.74 -10.99
CA ALA A 75 -4.21 -5.71 -11.25
C ALA A 75 -3.34 -5.46 -10.00
N GLY A 76 -2.03 -5.73 -10.13
CA GLY A 76 -1.05 -5.49 -9.07
C GLY A 76 -1.00 -6.51 -7.94
N ILE A 77 -1.70 -7.65 -8.05
CA ILE A 77 -1.76 -8.68 -6.99
C ILE A 77 -0.38 -9.27 -6.63
N ASP A 78 0.58 -9.24 -7.57
CA ASP A 78 1.92 -9.78 -7.41
C ASP A 78 2.95 -8.75 -6.91
N ILE A 79 2.60 -7.45 -6.88
CA ILE A 79 3.50 -6.35 -6.52
C ILE A 79 4.03 -6.53 -5.09
N PHE A 80 3.16 -6.85 -4.14
CA PHE A 80 3.57 -7.04 -2.74
C PHE A 80 4.56 -8.20 -2.59
N SER A 81 4.38 -9.29 -3.34
CA SER A 81 5.27 -10.44 -3.32
C SER A 81 6.65 -10.09 -3.88
N LYS A 82 6.69 -9.42 -5.04
CA LYS A 82 7.94 -8.93 -5.66
C LYS A 82 8.68 -7.97 -4.75
N PHE A 83 7.98 -6.98 -4.18
CA PHE A 83 8.55 -6.03 -3.23
C PHE A 83 9.10 -6.73 -1.98
N SER A 84 8.34 -7.68 -1.43
CA SER A 84 8.77 -8.47 -0.27
C SER A 84 10.03 -9.28 -0.55
N ALA A 85 10.14 -9.88 -1.73
CA ALA A 85 11.34 -10.59 -2.15
C ALA A 85 12.53 -9.65 -2.29
N TYR A 86 12.33 -8.47 -2.91
CA TYR A 86 13.37 -7.47 -3.09
C TYR A 86 13.94 -6.96 -1.76
N ILE A 87 13.08 -6.52 -0.82
CA ILE A 87 13.56 -5.93 0.44
C ILE A 87 14.20 -6.96 1.38
N LYS A 88 13.81 -8.23 1.27
CA LYS A 88 14.42 -9.34 2.03
C LYS A 88 15.66 -9.92 1.35
N ASN A 89 15.99 -9.49 0.13
CA ASN A 89 17.13 -10.02 -0.59
C ASN A 89 18.44 -9.54 0.04
N THR A 90 19.27 -10.48 0.46
CA THR A 90 20.60 -10.20 1.04
C THR A 90 21.71 -10.11 -0.02
N LYS A 91 21.38 -10.34 -1.30
CA LYS A 91 22.34 -10.41 -2.43
C LYS A 91 21.92 -9.48 -3.57
N PRO A 92 22.43 -8.22 -3.62
CA PRO A 92 21.99 -7.20 -4.59
C PRO A 92 22.06 -7.64 -6.06
N GLN A 93 22.98 -8.52 -6.43
CA GLN A 93 23.13 -9.07 -7.78
C GLN A 93 21.88 -9.82 -8.28
N ASN A 94 21.03 -10.32 -7.39
CA ASN A 94 19.80 -11.03 -7.75
C ASN A 94 18.61 -10.07 -7.95
N ASN A 95 18.78 -8.77 -7.69
CA ASN A 95 17.69 -7.79 -7.81
C ASN A 95 17.18 -7.66 -9.25
N ALA A 96 18.02 -7.91 -10.25
CA ALA A 96 17.62 -7.86 -11.65
C ALA A 96 16.57 -8.90 -12.04
N GLY A 97 16.48 -10.03 -11.33
CA GLY A 97 15.40 -11.00 -11.55
C GLY A 97 14.09 -10.64 -10.84
N LEU A 98 14.14 -9.72 -9.86
CA LEU A 98 13.00 -9.36 -9.00
C LEU A 98 12.33 -8.05 -9.44
N LEU A 99 13.11 -7.15 -10.02
CA LEU A 99 12.67 -5.90 -10.58
C LEU A 99 12.37 -6.13 -12.07
N GLY A 100 11.13 -5.85 -12.50
CA GLY A 100 10.76 -5.94 -13.90
C GLY A 100 11.69 -5.07 -14.79
N PRO A 101 11.71 -5.31 -16.11
CA PRO A 101 12.62 -4.63 -17.04
C PRO A 101 12.48 -3.09 -17.02
N GLU A 102 11.34 -2.58 -16.59
CA GLU A 102 11.04 -1.15 -16.48
C GLU A 102 11.74 -0.49 -15.28
N VAL A 103 11.88 -1.19 -14.15
CA VAL A 103 12.56 -0.66 -12.96
C VAL A 103 14.08 -0.75 -13.09
N LEU A 104 14.58 -1.78 -13.80
CA LEU A 104 16.01 -1.90 -14.09
C LEU A 104 16.55 -0.71 -14.88
N ARG A 105 15.77 -0.18 -15.84
CA ARG A 105 16.15 1.00 -16.62
C ARG A 105 16.29 2.28 -15.80
N LEU A 106 15.60 2.39 -14.66
CA LEU A 106 15.71 3.56 -13.78
C LEU A 106 16.88 3.46 -12.78
N SER A 107 17.49 2.28 -12.65
CA SER A 107 18.62 2.03 -11.75
C SER A 107 20.00 2.16 -12.41
N GLU A 108 20.05 2.39 -13.72
CA GLU A 108 21.30 2.64 -14.42
C GLU A 108 21.77 4.07 -14.07
N PRO A 109 22.97 4.24 -13.49
CA PRO A 109 23.54 5.57 -13.33
C PRO A 109 23.76 6.14 -14.74
N GLU A 110 23.25 7.34 -15.01
CA GLU A 110 23.64 8.08 -16.23
C GLU A 110 25.17 8.14 -16.26
N ALA A 111 25.76 7.43 -17.22
CA ALA A 111 27.19 7.45 -17.46
C ALA A 111 27.56 8.88 -17.87
N LYS A 112 28.11 9.66 -16.93
CA LYS A 112 28.78 10.92 -17.26
C LYS A 112 30.02 10.57 -18.07
N THR A 113 29.90 10.70 -19.38
CA THR A 113 31.04 10.75 -20.30
C THR A 113 31.76 12.07 -20.07
N GLU A 114 32.69 12.09 -19.11
CA GLU A 114 33.69 13.15 -19.02
C GLU A 114 34.78 12.89 -20.06
N SER A 115 34.69 13.60 -21.18
CA SER A 115 35.82 13.82 -22.09
C SER A 115 36.13 15.30 -22.08
N SER A 116 37.18 15.64 -21.33
CA SER A 116 37.86 16.92 -21.29
C SER A 116 38.25 17.43 -22.68
N THR A 117 37.84 18.64 -23.04
CA THR A 117 38.66 19.56 -23.83
C THR A 117 38.29 21.00 -23.45
N MET A 118 39.28 21.71 -22.95
CA MET A 118 39.26 23.12 -22.58
C MET A 118 38.90 24.01 -23.77
N ALA A 119 37.85 24.82 -23.65
CA ALA A 119 37.72 26.08 -24.35
C ALA A 119 36.74 27.01 -23.60
N HIS A 120 37.27 28.02 -22.92
CA HIS A 120 36.51 29.23 -22.57
C HIS A 120 36.18 29.99 -23.87
N PRO A 121 35.00 30.62 -23.97
CA PRO A 121 34.98 32.05 -23.71
C PRO A 121 33.73 32.57 -22.97
N THR A 122 33.96 33.74 -22.40
CA THR A 122 33.14 34.59 -21.54
C THR A 122 31.89 35.16 -22.22
N ARG A 123 30.71 35.08 -21.58
CA ARG A 123 29.85 36.24 -21.21
C ARG A 123 28.59 35.81 -20.45
N PRO A 124 28.10 36.60 -19.46
CA PRO A 124 27.00 36.21 -18.58
C PRO A 124 25.66 36.80 -19.05
N LEU A 125 24.58 36.04 -18.94
CA LEU A 125 23.21 36.56 -18.99
C LEU A 125 22.34 35.88 -17.93
N ALA A 126 21.99 36.69 -16.94
CA ALA A 126 20.75 36.75 -16.15
C ALA A 126 20.12 35.44 -15.61
N LEU A 127 20.28 35.28 -14.29
CA LEU A 127 19.23 35.11 -13.27
C LEU A 127 17.80 34.90 -13.80
N GLU A 128 17.22 33.71 -13.58
CA GLU A 128 15.83 33.58 -13.10
C GLU A 128 15.70 32.31 -12.25
N THR A 129 15.51 32.52 -10.95
CA THR A 129 15.10 31.50 -9.98
C THR A 129 13.59 31.51 -9.94
N VAL A 130 12.92 30.53 -10.55
CA VAL A 130 11.49 30.30 -10.30
C VAL A 130 11.37 29.32 -9.14
N HIS A 131 11.28 29.88 -7.93
CA HIS A 131 10.74 29.18 -6.77
C HIS A 131 9.22 29.15 -6.90
N THR A 132 8.63 27.98 -7.14
CA THR A 132 7.20 27.74 -6.90
C THR A 132 7.04 26.98 -5.58
N PRO A 133 6.59 27.63 -4.49
CA PRO A 133 6.14 26.92 -3.31
C PRO A 133 4.65 26.61 -3.50
N LEU A 134 4.29 25.35 -3.75
CA LEU A 134 2.90 24.91 -3.54
C LEU A 134 2.77 24.34 -2.13
N CYS A 135 2.49 25.24 -1.18
CA CYS A 135 1.77 24.88 0.03
C CYS A 135 0.30 24.67 -0.35
N PHE A 136 -0.30 23.52 -0.02
CA PHE A 136 -1.74 23.46 0.19
C PHE A 136 -2.09 22.62 1.42
N VAL A 137 -3.00 23.21 2.18
CA VAL A 137 -3.42 22.94 3.56
C VAL A 137 -4.51 21.84 3.58
N PRO A 138 -4.63 21.03 4.64
CA PRO A 138 -5.68 20.02 4.76
C PRO A 138 -7.04 20.67 5.07
N ALA A 139 -8.09 20.23 4.38
CA ALA A 139 -9.47 20.57 4.71
C ALA A 139 -10.07 19.53 5.68
N ARG A 140 -10.87 20.06 6.61
CA ARG A 140 -11.53 19.41 7.76
C ARG A 140 -12.53 18.33 7.36
#